data_AF-A0A382A6Z1-F1
#
_entry.id   AF-A0A382A6Z1-F1
#
_cell.length_a   1.000
_cell.length_b   1.000
_cell.length_c   1.000
_cell.angle_alpha   90.00
_cell.angle_beta   90.00
_cell.angle_gamma   90.00
#
_symmetry.space_group_name_H-M   'P 1'
#
loop_
_entity.id
_entity.type
_entity.pdbx_description
1 polymer ?
#
loop_
_entity_poly.entity_id
_entity_poly.type
_entity_poly.pdbx_seq_one_letter_code
_entity_poly.pdbx_strand_id
1 'polypeptide(L)' 'MNRYQFEDLISEYIENELSLSKRKEFEAYLEMHPDAKNLVESITKTREEMNSFPIRKVFPGFNKRLTAKI' A
#
# COMPACT_ATOMS: atom_id res chain seq x y z
N MET A 1 -18.13 -0.52 9.94
CA MET A 1 -17.24 0.13 8.96
C MET A 1 -17.92 0.12 7.60
N ASN A 2 -17.89 1.23 6.85
CA ASN A 2 -18.47 1.31 5.51
C ASN A 2 -17.40 1.10 4.43
N ARG A 3 -17.80 0.75 3.20
CA ARG A 3 -16.87 0.49 2.07
C ARG A 3 -15.83 1.60 1.86
N TYR A 4 -16.22 2.87 1.93
CA TYR A 4 -15.28 3.99 1.77
C TYR A 4 -14.26 4.10 2.91
N GLN A 5 -14.72 3.90 4.15
CA GLN A 5 -13.82 3.86 5.31
C GLN A 5 -12.86 2.67 5.21
N PHE A 6 -13.32 1.57 4.62
CA PHE A 6 -12.48 0.42 4.32
C PHE A 6 -11.40 0.78 3.32
N GLU A 7 -11.78 1.29 2.16
CA GLU A 7 -10.82 1.69 1.11
C GLU A 7 -9.78 2.71 1.62
N ASP A 8 -10.17 3.68 2.45
CA ASP A 8 -9.25 4.64 3.08
C ASP A 8 -8.24 3.96 4.02
N LEU A 9 -8.69 2.96 4.78
CA LEU A 9 -7.86 2.28 5.78
C LEU A 9 -7.03 1.13 5.19
N ILE A 10 -7.22 0.74 3.92
CA ILE A 10 -6.41 -0.32 3.29
C ILE A 10 -4.93 0.03 3.30
N SER A 11 -4.58 1.28 2.95
CA SER A 11 -3.19 1.72 2.89
C SER A 11 -2.54 1.68 4.27
N GLU A 12 -3.21 2.25 5.29
CA GLU A 12 -2.75 2.18 6.68
C GLU A 12 -2.60 0.73 7.17
N TYR A 13 -3.45 -0.20 6.67
CA TYR A 13 -3.43 -1.61 7.09
C TYR A 13 -2.22 -2.34 6.52
N ILE A 14 -1.96 -2.14 5.23
CA ILE A 14 -0.81 -2.72 4.53
C ILE A 14 0.51 -2.14 5.04
N GLU A 15 0.51 -0.89 5.50
CA GLU A 15 1.67 -0.19 6.07
C GLU A 15 1.85 -0.42 7.58
N ASN A 16 0.94 -1.18 8.22
CA ASN A 16 0.90 -1.41 9.67
C ASN A 16 0.82 -0.11 10.51
N GLU A 17 0.18 0.93 9.97
CA GLU A 17 -0.02 2.21 10.65
C GLU A 17 -1.34 2.27 11.44
N LEU A 18 -2.23 1.28 11.28
CA LEU A 18 -3.45 1.19 12.08
C LEU A 18 -3.19 0.85 13.54
N SER A 19 -3.99 1.49 14.41
CA SER A 19 -4.08 1.10 15.81
C SER A 19 -4.72 -0.29 15.97
N LEU A 20 -4.31 -1.00 17.03
CA LEU A 20 -4.81 -2.36 17.35
C LEU A 20 -6.34 -2.45 17.42
N SER A 21 -7.02 -1.39 17.89
CA SER A 21 -8.49 -1.37 17.97
C SER A 21 -9.13 -1.34 16.58
N LYS A 22 -8.66 -0.43 15.70
CA LYS A 22 -9.17 -0.32 14.34
C LYS A 22 -8.83 -1.54 13.49
N ARG A 23 -7.67 -2.16 13.74
CA ARG A 23 -7.26 -3.40 13.06
C ARG A 23 -8.25 -4.54 13.31
N LYS A 24 -8.74 -4.69 14.55
CA LYS A 24 -9.78 -5.69 14.86
C LYS A 24 -11.09 -5.42 14.13
N GLU A 25 -11.50 -4.16 14.04
CA GLU A 25 -12.70 -3.76 13.28
C GLU A 25 -12.53 -4.01 11.78
N PHE A 26 -11.33 -3.76 11.25
CA PHE A 26 -10.96 -4.01 9.86
C PHE A 26 -10.98 -5.51 9.54
N GLU A 27 -10.36 -6.34 10.38
CA GLU A 27 -10.34 -7.80 10.25
C GLU A 27 -11.76 -8.38 10.36
N ALA A 28 -12.59 -7.90 11.29
CA ALA A 28 -14.00 -8.30 11.37
C ALA A 28 -14.79 -7.94 10.10
N TYR A 29 -14.50 -6.80 9.48
CA TYR A 29 -15.11 -6.42 8.20
C TYR A 29 -14.64 -7.32 7.04
N LEU A 30 -13.37 -7.72 7.02
CA LEU A 30 -12.83 -8.65 6.03
C LEU A 30 -13.48 -10.04 6.12
N GLU A 31 -13.76 -10.53 7.34
CA GLU A 31 -14.41 -11.81 7.55
C GLU A 31 -15.86 -11.83 7.02
N MET A 32 -16.57 -10.71 7.16
CA MET A 32 -17.95 -10.59 6.66
C MET A 32 -18.04 -10.36 5.15
N HIS A 33 -16.98 -9.83 4.52
CA HIS A 33 -16.97 -9.45 3.11
C HIS A 33 -15.79 -10.09 2.34
N PRO A 34 -16.02 -11.25 1.72
CA PRO A 34 -14.99 -11.93 0.91
C PRO A 34 -14.40 -11.05 -0.20
N ASP A 35 -15.22 -10.18 -0.80
CA ASP A 35 -14.77 -9.23 -1.84
C ASP A 35 -13.75 -8.22 -1.31
N ALA A 36 -13.91 -7.78 -0.06
CA ALA A 36 -12.99 -6.86 0.60
C ALA A 36 -11.64 -7.53 0.86
N LYS A 37 -11.66 -8.82 1.23
CA LYS A 37 -10.45 -9.64 1.37
C LYS A 37 -9.69 -9.79 0.05
N ASN A 38 -10.39 -10.10 -1.04
CA ASN A 38 -9.79 -10.19 -2.37
C ASN A 38 -9.13 -8.86 -2.79
N LEU A 39 -9.74 -7.71 -2.45
CA LEU A 39 -9.17 -6.40 -2.75
C LEU A 39 -7.84 -6.17 -2.00
N VAL A 40 -7.79 -6.48 -0.70
CA VAL A 40 -6.57 -6.32 0.11
C VAL A 40 -5.46 -7.26 -0.37
N GLU A 41 -5.79 -8.51 -0.70
CA GLU A 41 -4.84 -9.47 -1.26
C GLU A 41 -4.29 -8.97 -2.61
N SER A 42 -5.15 -8.46 -3.50
CA SER A 42 -4.71 -7.91 -4.78
C SER A 42 -3.76 -6.73 -4.62
N ILE A 43 -4.09 -5.78 -3.73
CA ILE A 43 -3.24 -4.59 -3.50
C ILE A 43 -1.90 -4.99 -2.88
N THR A 44 -1.93 -5.92 -1.92
CA THR A 44 -0.71 -6.46 -1.29
C THR A 44 0.18 -7.14 -2.33
N LYS A 45 -0.39 -7.97 -3.19
CA LYS A 45 0.34 -8.63 -4.27
C LYS A 45 0.94 -7.64 -5.26
N THR A 46 0.17 -6.64 -5.70
CA THR A 46 0.69 -5.57 -6.57
C THR A 46 1.86 -4.84 -5.90
N ARG A 47 1.78 -4.54 -4.60
CA ARG A 47 2.88 -3.93 -3.84
C ARG A 47 4.11 -4.84 -3.79
N GLU A 48 3.95 -6.12 -3.52
CA GLU A 48 5.05 -7.09 -3.51
C GLU A 48 5.72 -7.20 -4.88
N GLU A 49 4.92 -7.27 -5.95
CA GLU A 49 5.41 -7.25 -7.32
C GLU A 49 6.19 -5.95 -7.61
N MET A 50 5.68 -4.80 -7.17
CA MET A 50 6.37 -3.52 -7.31
C MET A 50 7.69 -3.47 -6.53
N ASN A 51 7.73 -4.02 -5.32
CA ASN A 51 8.95 -4.10 -4.52
C ASN A 51 9.96 -5.13 -5.06
N SER A 52 9.50 -6.09 -5.86
CA SER A 52 10.37 -7.08 -6.50
C SER A 52 11.21 -6.50 -7.64
N PHE A 53 10.86 -5.32 -8.15
CA PHE A 53 11.61 -4.70 -9.24
C PHE A 53 13.03 -4.36 -8.79
N PRO A 54 14.05 -4.64 -9.63
CA PRO A 54 15.43 -4.34 -9.31
C PRO A 54 15.62 -2.82 -9.19
N ILE A 55 16.23 -2.39 -8.08
CA ILE A 55 16.59 -0.99 -7.87
C ILE A 55 17.58 -0.57 -8.96
N ARG A 56 17.11 0.22 -9.92
CA ARG A 56 17.97 0.82 -10.95
C ARG A 56 18.65 2.06 -10.37
N LYS A 57 19.97 1.97 -10.20
CA LYS A 57 20.79 3.14 -9.90
C LYS A 57 20.85 4.05 -11.13
N VAL A 58 20.58 5.33 -10.92
CA VAL A 58 20.86 6.36 -11.92
C VAL A 58 22.37 6.53 -12.08
N PHE A 59 22.80 7.02 -13.25
CA PHE A 59 24.21 7.28 -13.49
C PHE A 59 24.75 8.35 -12.52
N PRO A 60 26.05 8.31 -12.16
CA PRO A 60 26.66 9.32 -11.30
C PRO A 60 26.47 10.73 -11.87
N GLY A 61 25.91 11.64 -11.08
CA GLY A 61 25.67 13.03 -11.50
C GLY A 61 24.32 13.30 -12.18
N PHE A 62 23.39 12.34 -12.20
CA PHE A 62 22.01 12.54 -12.66
C PHE A 62 21.35 13.76 -11.99
N ASN A 63 21.35 13.84 -10.66
CA ASN A 63 20.75 14.95 -9.93
C ASN A 63 21.41 16.30 -10.27
N LYS A 64 22.74 16.31 -10.42
CA LYS A 64 23.49 17.53 -10.80
C LYS A 64 23.08 18.03 -12.19
N ARG A 65 22.82 17.12 -13.13
CA ARG A 65 22.31 17.47 -14.48
C ARG A 65 20.85 17.89 -14.44
N LEU A 66 20.04 17.29 -13.59
CA LEU A 66 18.63 17.62 -13.42
C LEU A 66 18.49 19.06 -12.89
N THR A 67 19.20 19.40 -11.81
CA THR A 67 19.15 20.75 -11.21
C THR A 67 19.77 21.83 -12.09
N ALA A 68 20.61 21.47 -13.06
CA ALA A 68 21.15 22.43 -14.03
C ALA A 68 20.14 22.81 -15.14
N LYS A 69 19.00 22.11 -15.22
CA LYS A 69 17.95 22.32 -16.24
C LYS A 69 16.65 22.88 -15.69
N ILE A 70 16.54 23.03 -14.38
CA ILE A 70 15.40 23.60 -13.65
C ILE A 70 15.83 25.00 -13.20
#